data_AF-A0A2K5R2Z3-F1
#
_entry.id   AF-A0A2K5R2Z3-F1
#
_cell.length_a   1.000
_cell.length_b   1.000
_cell.length_c   1.000
_cell.angle_alpha   90.00
_cell.angle_beta   90.00
_cell.angle_gamma   90.00
#
_symmetry.space_group_name_H-M   'P 1'
#
loop_
_entity.id
_entity.type
_entity.pdbx_description
1 polymer ?
#
loop_
_entity_poly.entity_id
_entity_poly.type
_entity_poly.pdbx_seq_one_letter_code
_entity_poly.pdbx_strand_id
1 'polypeptide(L)' 'MDSLAFEDVAVNFTSEEWALLDPSQKTLYQEVMQETLRNLASIEVLWKRDSLKAKVISVEKF' A
#
# COMPACT_ATOMS: atom_id res chain seq x y z
N MET A 1 12.15 -9.43 -12.09
CA MET A 1 11.65 -8.53 -11.03
C MET A 1 10.72 -9.37 -10.21
N ASP A 2 11.14 -9.72 -9.00
CA ASP A 2 10.29 -10.46 -8.09
C ASP A 2 9.17 -9.54 -7.61
N SER A 3 7.93 -10.05 -7.66
CA SER A 3 6.75 -9.30 -7.22
C SER A 3 6.70 -9.36 -5.70
N LEU A 4 6.76 -8.20 -5.05
CA LEU A 4 6.58 -8.09 -3.61
C LEU A 4 5.09 -8.19 -3.29
N ALA A 5 4.72 -9.12 -2.41
CA ALA A 5 3.36 -9.27 -1.92
C ALA A 5 3.14 -8.43 -0.65
N PHE A 6 1.88 -8.20 -0.28
CA PHE A 6 1.57 -7.44 0.95
C PHE A 6 2.11 -8.16 2.19
N GLU A 7 2.09 -9.49 2.15
CA GLU A 7 2.59 -10.38 3.19
C GLU A 7 4.11 -10.24 3.41
N ASP A 8 4.87 -9.77 2.41
CA ASP A 8 6.32 -9.58 2.54
C ASP A 8 6.68 -8.32 3.34
N VAL A 9 5.72 -7.40 3.53
CA VAL A 9 5.92 -6.11 4.23
C VAL A 9 5.04 -5.93 5.46
N ALA A 10 4.00 -6.76 5.62
CA ALA A 10 3.07 -6.68 6.73
C ALA A 10 3.53 -7.53 7.92
N VAL A 11 3.57 -6.92 9.10
CA VAL A 11 3.69 -7.67 10.37
C VAL A 11 2.28 -7.99 10.85
N ASN A 12 1.94 -9.27 10.98
CA ASN A 12 0.61 -9.68 11.38
C ASN A 12 0.61 -10.19 12.83
N PHE A 13 -0.29 -9.65 13.66
CA PHE A 13 -0.48 -10.11 15.04
C PHE A 13 -1.80 -10.84 15.19
N THR A 14 -1.80 -11.96 15.91
CA THR A 14 -3.02 -12.54 16.47
C THR A 14 -3.65 -11.63 17.52
N SER A 15 -4.89 -11.90 17.93
CA SER A 15 -5.56 -11.10 18.96
C SER A 15 -4.85 -11.21 20.32
N GLU A 16 -4.33 -12.39 20.64
CA GLU A 16 -3.57 -12.67 21.85
C GLU A 16 -2.21 -11.94 21.83
N GLU A 17 -1.48 -11.98 20.72
CA GLU A 17 -0.22 -11.24 20.57
C GLU A 17 -0.45 -9.73 20.60
N TRP A 18 -1.50 -9.24 19.94
CA TRP A 18 -1.87 -7.83 19.96
C TRP A 18 -2.19 -7.34 21.37
N ALA A 19 -2.85 -8.16 22.19
CA ALA A 19 -3.15 -7.80 23.58
C ALA A 19 -1.87 -7.59 24.40
N LEU A 20 -0.82 -8.35 24.13
CA LEU A 20 0.47 -8.32 24.82
C LEU A 20 1.42 -7.19 24.37
N LEU A 21 1.14 -6.53 23.25
CA LEU A 21 1.99 -5.43 22.76
C LEU A 21 1.95 -4.21 23.68
N ASP A 22 3.11 -3.60 23.84
CA ASP A 22 3.25 -2.32 24.51
C ASP A 22 2.53 -1.21 23.73
N PRO A 23 2.06 -0.15 24.42
CA PRO A 23 1.39 0.98 23.75
C PRO A 23 2.21 1.56 22.59
N SER A 24 3.53 1.68 22.75
CA SER A 24 4.44 2.18 21.70
C SER A 24 4.46 1.28 20.45
N GLN A 25 4.39 -0.04 20.62
CA GLN A 25 4.34 -1.00 19.51
C GLN A 25 3.01 -0.93 18.76
N LYS A 26 1.89 -0.76 19.50
CA LYS A 26 0.57 -0.57 18.89
C LYS A 26 0.51 0.73 18.09
N THR A 27 1.08 1.81 18.62
CA THR A 27 1.21 3.09 17.90
C THR A 27 2.04 2.93 16.64
N LEU A 28 3.21 2.31 16.72
CA LEU A 28 4.07 2.08 15.56
C LEU A 28 3.37 1.25 14.48
N TYR A 29 2.66 0.19 14.87
CA TYR A 29 1.88 -0.62 13.92
C TYR A 29 0.82 0.21 13.20
N GLN A 30 0.10 1.06 13.92
CA GLN A 30 -0.92 1.95 13.32
C GLN A 30 -0.28 2.96 12.35
N GLU A 31 0.85 3.56 12.72
CA GLU A 31 1.57 4.51 11.86
C GLU A 31 2.05 3.86 10.56
N VAL A 32 2.69 2.69 10.69
CA VAL A 32 3.17 1.91 9.54
C VAL A 32 2.00 1.52 8.65
N MET A 33 0.92 0.98 9.20
CA MET A 33 -0.23 0.54 8.40
C MET A 33 -0.92 1.71 7.68
N GLN A 34 -1.01 2.88 8.32
CA GLN A 34 -1.51 4.08 7.67
C GLN A 34 -0.63 4.55 6.51
N GLU A 35 0.70 4.49 6.67
CA GLU A 35 1.63 4.82 5.59
C GLU A 35 1.52 3.82 4.43
N THR A 36 1.45 2.52 4.72
CA THR A 36 1.25 1.47 3.71
C THR A 36 -0.02 1.72 2.91
N LEU A 37 -1.15 2.04 3.56
CA LEU A 37 -2.40 2.36 2.86
C LEU A 37 -2.30 3.61 1.98
N ARG A 38 -1.64 4.68 2.46
CA ARG A 38 -1.39 5.90 1.66
C ARG A 38 -0.52 5.61 0.44
N ASN A 39 0.51 4.78 0.60
CA ASN A 39 1.40 4.39 -0.49
C ASN A 39 0.65 3.57 -1.55
N LEU A 40 -0.18 2.60 -1.12
CA LEU A 40 -1.02 1.81 -2.03
C LEU A 40 -2.01 2.68 -2.80
N ALA A 41 -2.73 3.59 -2.13
CA ALA A 41 -3.63 4.52 -2.79
C ALA A 41 -2.89 5.43 -3.80
N SER A 42 -1.67 5.84 -3.47
CA SER A 42 -0.83 6.65 -4.37
C SER A 42 -0.42 5.85 -5.61
N ILE A 43 -0.03 4.58 -5.45
CA ILE A 43 0.29 3.67 -6.56
C ILE A 43 -0.94 3.48 -7.46
N GLU A 44 -2.12 3.26 -6.88
CA GLU A 44 -3.38 3.14 -7.65
C GLU A 44 -3.66 4.39 -8.49
N VAL A 45 -3.49 5.59 -7.92
CA VAL A 45 -3.65 6.86 -8.63
C VAL A 45 -2.62 7.01 -9.75
N LEU A 46 -1.36 6.64 -9.51
CA LEU A 46 -0.30 6.69 -10.51
C LEU A 46 -0.59 5.73 -11.68
N TRP A 47 -0.95 4.48 -11.39
CA TRP A 47 -1.32 3.50 -12.41
C TRP A 47 -2.52 3.95 -13.23
N LYS A 48 -3.53 4.54 -12.57
CA LYS A 48 -4.70 5.08 -13.26
C LYS A 48 -4.34 6.26 -14.15
N ARG A 49 -3.47 7.16 -13.68
CA ARG A 49 -2.95 8.28 -14.48
C ARG A 49 -2.18 7.80 -15.71
N ASP A 50 -1.28 6.84 -15.55
CA ASP A 50 -0.45 6.35 -16.65
C ASP A 50 -1.29 5.58 -17.68
N SER A 51 -2.28 4.81 -17.20
CA SER A 51 -3.28 4.16 -18.06
C SER A 51 -4.12 5.18 -18.84
N LEU A 52 -4.52 6.29 -18.21
CA LEU A 52 -5.25 7.38 -18.87
C LEU A 52 -4.38 8.11 -19.90
N LYS A 53 -3.10 8.40 -19.58
CA LYS A 53 -2.16 9.01 -20.53
C LYS A 53 -1.96 8.13 -21.77
N ALA A 54 -1.79 6.82 -21.59
CA ALA A 54 -1.66 5.89 -22.72
C ALA A 54 -2.92 5.86 -23.61
N LYS A 55 -4.11 5.95 -23.00
CA LYS A 55 -5.40 6.04 -23.69
C LYS A 55 -5.51 7.34 -24.52
N VAL A 56 -5.19 8.49 -23.92
CA VAL A 56 -5.24 9.81 -24.58
C VAL A 56 -4.27 9.86 -25.78
N ILE A 57 -3.02 9.44 -25.60
CA ILE A 57 -2.02 9.39 -26.69
C ILE A 57 -2.49 8.52 -27.86
N SER A 58 -3.21 7.44 -27.57
CA SER A 58 -3.74 6.54 -28.61
C SER A 58 -4.93 7.14 -29.36
N VAL A 59 -5.70 8.03 -28.72
CA VAL A 59 -6.85 8.73 -29.33
C VAL A 59 -6.39 9.92 -30.18
N GLU A 60 -5.36 10.66 -29.75
CA GLU A 60 -4.82 11.81 -30.47
C GLU A 60 -3.93 11.46 -31.68
N LYS A 61 -3.58 10.18 -31.85
CA LYS A 61 -2.73 9.68 -32.96
C LYS A 61 -3.52 9.31 -34.23
N PHE A 62 -4.78 9.70 -34.36
CA PHE A 62 -5.62 9.49 -35.54
C PHE A 62 -6.20 10.82 -36.04
#